data_AF-A0A5C6SS98-F1
#
_entry.id   AF-A0A5C6SS98-F1
#
_cell.length_a   1.000
_cell.length_b   1.000
_cell.length_c   1.000
_cell.angle_alpha   90.00
_cell.angle_beta   90.00
_cell.angle_gamma   90.00
#
_symmetry.space_group_name_H-M   'P 1'
#
loop_
_entity.id
_entity.type
_entity.pdbx_description
1 polymer ?
#
loop_
_entity_poly.entity_id
_entity_poly.type
_entity_poly.pdbx_seq_one_letter_code
_entity_poly.pdbx_strand_id
1 'polypeptide(L)'
;MPVQSTIPILGAPDYRDWLSFQNNDSEQEKNRLFMRDVIPCLSDYAEGTIFTAILAEHEWLKEFVDPDASFAVARAEVERHPNEATIILADFVKHLAGTVITVAWQENMKDFVQRVETNPSSGVPMNDDEVTECRKAFEEALPKLADHPLWRTLRARVRDFSLRIGCPAAVDDPLDCIISIRTHLNSRAIRAQDLSSNDRLKGGDTEKRSHGDYTVAWICPLEVEQVAALEMLDEEHEQLLQPSTDQNVYALGTIAGHNVVIAGLPQTGNNSAATVVTQARATFPNLRYGLLVGIGGGVPTITDNGMIRLGDVVVSKPTGEHSGVVQYDHGKAEEGFFQRTGALAPPPRLLLGAAQVLAAQRARSRVDPVTENIERIDTTIRGLRKYRYPGLSEDRLYRPDYPHREPRLSCQHGGCDPTNLVQRVSVEEDEGGPTVVVHRGTIASGELVIKDGNLRDDLAERYNVLCFETEAAGVLTNFPCMVIRGISDYSDSHKNDIWHGYAAAAAAAYARALFFHMPMN
;
A
#
# COMPACT_ATOMS: atom_id res chain seq x y z
N MET A 1 7.50 -49.87 -0.08
CA MET A 1 8.72 -49.05 0.15
C MET A 1 8.35 -47.63 -0.18
N PRO A 2 8.67 -46.61 0.65
CA PRO A 2 8.45 -45.24 0.22
C PRO A 2 9.45 -44.95 -0.90
N VAL A 3 8.93 -44.55 -2.05
CA VAL A 3 9.74 -44.01 -3.15
C VAL A 3 10.42 -42.77 -2.58
N GLN A 4 11.72 -42.84 -2.31
CA GLN A 4 12.53 -41.64 -2.21
C GLN A 4 12.40 -40.96 -3.57
N SER A 5 11.74 -39.80 -3.60
CA SER A 5 11.61 -38.99 -4.79
C SER A 5 13.01 -38.57 -5.25
N THR A 6 13.57 -39.28 -6.22
CA THR A 6 14.74 -38.87 -7.01
C THR A 6 14.38 -37.74 -7.98
N ILE A 7 13.56 -36.78 -7.52
CA ILE A 7 13.27 -35.55 -8.25
C ILE A 7 13.82 -34.35 -7.47
N PRO A 8 15.14 -34.15 -7.44
CA PRO A 8 15.72 -32.83 -7.27
C PRO A 8 16.15 -32.36 -8.66
N ILE A 9 15.29 -31.73 -9.46
CA ILE A 9 15.68 -30.93 -10.63
C ILE A 9 14.42 -30.19 -11.13
N LEU A 10 14.54 -28.85 -11.20
CA LEU A 10 13.60 -27.84 -11.73
C LEU A 10 12.51 -27.43 -10.74
N GLY A 11 12.61 -26.21 -10.19
CA GLY A 11 11.62 -25.57 -9.32
C GLY A 11 10.29 -25.23 -9.98
N ALA A 12 9.66 -26.20 -10.65
CA ALA A 12 8.21 -26.22 -10.76
C ALA A 12 7.64 -26.44 -9.35
N PRO A 13 6.58 -25.72 -8.94
CA PRO A 13 5.92 -26.00 -7.68
C PRO A 13 5.53 -27.48 -7.66
N ASP A 14 5.68 -28.13 -6.51
CA ASP A 14 5.07 -29.45 -6.34
C ASP A 14 3.57 -29.28 -6.68
N TYR A 15 2.95 -30.21 -7.41
CA TYR A 15 1.51 -30.09 -7.74
C TYR A 15 0.67 -29.96 -6.46
N ARG A 16 1.24 -30.40 -5.32
CA ARG A 16 0.73 -30.19 -3.97
C ARG A 16 0.63 -28.73 -3.56
N ASP A 17 1.59 -27.89 -3.95
CA ASP A 17 1.54 -26.44 -3.70
C ASP A 17 0.44 -25.78 -4.54
N TRP A 18 0.20 -26.27 -5.75
CA TRP A 18 -0.87 -25.77 -6.62
C TRP A 18 -2.26 -26.06 -6.06
N LEU A 19 -2.43 -27.21 -5.41
CA LEU A 19 -3.67 -27.63 -4.73
C LEU A 19 -3.71 -27.26 -3.24
N SER A 20 -2.73 -26.48 -2.76
CA SER A 20 -2.64 -26.00 -1.37
C SER A 20 -2.59 -27.10 -0.30
N PHE A 21 -2.07 -28.29 -0.62
CA PHE A 21 -2.06 -29.41 0.32
C PHE A 21 -1.15 -29.15 1.51
N GLN A 22 -1.70 -29.30 2.73
CA GLN A 22 -0.91 -29.35 3.93
C GLN A 22 -0.46 -30.78 4.23
N ASN A 23 0.71 -30.91 4.86
CA ASN A 23 1.30 -32.22 5.16
C ASN A 23 0.40 -33.14 6.01
N ASN A 24 -0.57 -32.58 6.74
CA ASN A 24 -1.48 -33.32 7.63
C ASN A 24 -2.86 -33.60 7.01
N ASP A 25 -3.11 -33.19 5.77
CA ASP A 25 -4.40 -33.48 5.12
C ASP A 25 -4.55 -34.99 4.90
N SER A 26 -5.75 -35.49 5.14
CA SER A 26 -6.04 -36.91 4.90
C SER A 26 -5.93 -37.22 3.40
N GLU A 27 -5.48 -38.42 3.06
CA GLU A 27 -5.38 -38.86 1.65
C GLU A 27 -6.74 -38.79 0.92
N GLN A 28 -7.85 -38.94 1.64
CA GLN A 28 -9.19 -38.74 1.09
C GLN A 28 -9.48 -37.27 0.70
N GLU A 29 -9.02 -36.30 1.50
CA GLU A 29 -9.20 -34.87 1.20
C GLU A 29 -8.31 -34.45 0.02
N LYS A 30 -7.07 -34.95 -0.02
CA LYS A 30 -6.15 -34.74 -1.15
C LYS A 30 -6.72 -35.28 -2.45
N ASN A 31 -7.25 -36.50 -2.43
CA ASN A 31 -7.91 -37.09 -3.59
C ASN A 31 -9.17 -36.31 -4.02
N ARG A 32 -9.96 -35.80 -3.06
CA ARG A 32 -11.16 -35.01 -3.36
C ARG A 32 -10.85 -33.71 -4.09
N LEU A 33 -9.85 -32.97 -3.62
CA LEU A 33 -9.40 -31.71 -4.21
C LEU A 33 -8.74 -31.92 -5.58
N PHE A 34 -7.91 -32.95 -5.70
CA PHE A 34 -7.30 -33.34 -6.97
C PHE A 34 -8.36 -33.65 -8.05
N MET A 35 -9.38 -34.43 -7.69
CA MET A 35 -10.49 -34.78 -8.61
C MET A 35 -11.36 -33.57 -8.97
N ARG A 36 -11.48 -32.57 -8.09
CA ARG A 36 -12.26 -31.35 -8.35
C ARG A 36 -11.54 -30.41 -9.31
N ASP A 37 -10.23 -30.23 -9.14
CA ASP A 37 -9.50 -29.11 -9.75
C ASP A 37 -8.65 -29.52 -10.95
N VAL A 38 -8.17 -30.77 -11.00
CA VAL A 38 -7.23 -31.22 -12.03
C VAL A 38 -7.93 -31.98 -13.16
N ILE A 39 -8.87 -32.88 -12.83
CA ILE A 39 -9.55 -33.75 -13.82
C ILE A 39 -10.38 -32.97 -14.86
N PRO A 40 -11.18 -31.94 -14.48
CA PRO A 40 -11.93 -31.16 -15.48
C PRO A 40 -11.02 -30.45 -16.49
N CYS A 41 -9.87 -29.95 -16.02
CA CYS A 41 -8.87 -29.30 -16.86
C CYS A 41 -8.21 -30.27 -17.86
N LEU A 42 -8.11 -31.56 -17.50
CA LEU A 42 -7.60 -32.62 -18.38
C LEU A 42 -8.64 -33.05 -19.42
N SER A 43 -9.92 -33.10 -19.04
CA SER A 43 -11.03 -33.42 -19.93
C SER A 43 -11.22 -32.38 -21.04
N ASP A 44 -11.07 -31.09 -20.71
CA ASP A 44 -11.18 -29.99 -21.67
C ASP A 44 -10.01 -29.95 -22.68
N TYR A 45 -8.92 -30.66 -22.42
CA TYR A 45 -7.70 -30.69 -23.25
C TYR A 45 -7.56 -31.98 -24.09
N ALA A 46 -8.47 -32.94 -23.92
CA ALA A 46 -8.35 -34.30 -24.48
C ALA A 46 -8.63 -34.42 -25.99
N GLU A 47 -8.85 -33.33 -26.72
CA GLU A 47 -8.92 -33.35 -28.19
C GLU A 47 -7.54 -33.13 -28.82
N GLY A 48 -6.62 -34.10 -28.68
CA GLY A 48 -5.28 -33.97 -29.25
C GLY A 48 -4.43 -35.24 -29.29
N THR A 49 -3.69 -35.40 -30.40
CA THR A 49 -2.82 -36.54 -30.78
C THR A 49 -1.77 -36.99 -29.76
N ILE A 50 -1.47 -36.17 -28.75
CA ILE A 50 -0.43 -36.45 -27.74
C ILE A 50 -0.98 -37.34 -26.63
N PHE A 51 -2.27 -37.21 -26.30
CA PHE A 51 -2.91 -38.01 -25.26
C PHE A 51 -3.00 -39.49 -25.69
N THR A 52 -3.16 -39.74 -26.99
CA THR A 52 -3.24 -41.09 -27.58
C THR A 52 -1.96 -41.92 -27.46
N ALA A 53 -0.78 -41.27 -27.42
CA ALA A 53 0.50 -41.95 -27.23
C ALA A 53 0.70 -42.43 -25.78
N ILE A 54 0.25 -41.63 -24.82
CA ILE A 54 0.31 -41.96 -23.38
C ILE A 54 -0.69 -43.06 -23.02
N LEU A 55 -1.88 -43.03 -23.63
CA LEU A 55 -2.89 -44.11 -23.51
C LEU A 55 -2.43 -45.45 -24.14
N ALA A 56 -1.46 -45.42 -25.06
CA ALA A 56 -0.93 -46.63 -25.68
C ALA A 56 0.05 -47.39 -24.77
N GLU A 57 0.74 -46.68 -23.87
CA GLU A 57 1.72 -47.26 -22.94
C GLU A 57 1.10 -47.70 -21.59
N HIS A 58 -0.11 -47.22 -21.29
CA HIS A 58 -0.81 -47.49 -20.02
C HIS A 58 -2.27 -47.87 -20.27
N GLU A 59 -2.51 -49.17 -20.49
CA GLU A 59 -3.76 -49.72 -21.02
C GLU A 59 -5.00 -49.48 -20.14
N TRP A 60 -4.83 -49.37 -18.82
CA TRP A 60 -5.91 -49.09 -17.86
C TRP A 60 -6.45 -47.65 -17.93
N LEU A 61 -5.67 -46.69 -18.47
CA LEU A 61 -6.13 -45.31 -18.66
C LEU A 61 -7.14 -45.17 -19.81
N LYS A 62 -7.28 -46.19 -20.67
CA LYS A 62 -8.29 -46.17 -21.75
C LYS A 62 -9.72 -46.13 -21.21
N GLU A 63 -9.97 -46.64 -20.00
CA GLU A 63 -11.28 -46.56 -19.34
C GLU A 63 -11.65 -45.13 -18.87
N PHE A 64 -10.68 -44.22 -18.73
CA PHE A 64 -10.94 -42.81 -18.41
C PHE A 64 -11.35 -41.97 -19.62
N VAL A 65 -11.07 -42.47 -20.82
CA VAL A 65 -11.24 -41.75 -22.09
C VAL A 65 -12.35 -42.36 -22.94
N ASP A 66 -12.95 -43.46 -22.47
CA ASP A 66 -14.24 -43.93 -22.98
C ASP A 66 -15.31 -42.88 -22.60
N PRO A 67 -15.91 -42.17 -23.57
CA PRO A 67 -16.90 -41.13 -23.29
C PRO A 67 -18.15 -41.66 -22.55
N ASP A 68 -18.38 -42.98 -22.61
CA ASP A 68 -19.53 -43.65 -22.00
C ASP A 68 -19.20 -44.26 -20.61
N ALA A 69 -17.95 -44.20 -20.16
CA ALA A 69 -17.57 -44.69 -18.84
C ALA A 69 -18.04 -43.73 -17.73
N SER A 70 -18.87 -44.24 -16.81
CA SER A 70 -19.39 -43.40 -15.73
C SER A 70 -18.29 -42.98 -14.75
N PHE A 71 -18.38 -41.74 -14.26
CA PHE A 71 -17.48 -41.13 -13.26
C PHE A 71 -17.16 -42.03 -12.05
N ALA A 72 -18.06 -42.93 -11.68
CA ALA A 72 -17.86 -43.86 -10.57
C ALA A 72 -16.79 -44.95 -10.85
N VAL A 73 -16.63 -45.36 -12.12
CA VAL A 73 -15.66 -46.38 -12.56
C VAL A 73 -14.26 -45.76 -12.61
N ALA A 74 -14.13 -44.59 -13.23
CA ALA A 74 -12.93 -43.77 -13.23
C ALA A 74 -12.43 -43.49 -11.80
N ARG A 75 -13.33 -43.12 -10.89
CA ARG A 75 -12.97 -42.88 -9.48
C ARG A 75 -12.43 -44.13 -8.79
N ALA A 76 -13.05 -45.29 -9.00
CA ALA A 76 -12.63 -46.55 -8.37
C ALA A 76 -11.24 -47.01 -8.83
N GLU A 77 -10.85 -46.70 -10.06
CA GLU A 77 -9.56 -47.13 -10.62
C GLU A 77 -8.39 -46.23 -10.19
N VAL A 78 -8.60 -44.91 -10.13
CA VAL A 78 -7.64 -43.99 -9.49
C VAL A 78 -7.47 -44.29 -8.01
N GLU A 79 -8.53 -44.72 -7.32
CA GLU A 79 -8.44 -45.17 -5.92
C GLU A 79 -7.69 -46.50 -5.76
N ARG A 80 -7.68 -47.38 -6.77
CA ARG A 80 -6.88 -48.62 -6.77
C ARG A 80 -5.40 -48.40 -7.05
N HIS A 81 -5.06 -47.44 -7.92
CA HIS A 81 -3.69 -47.20 -8.38
C HIS A 81 -3.21 -45.73 -8.17
N PRO A 82 -3.32 -45.17 -6.95
CA PRO A 82 -3.18 -43.74 -6.71
C PRO A 82 -1.78 -43.19 -6.96
N ASN A 83 -0.74 -43.99 -6.71
CA ASN A 83 0.65 -43.56 -6.88
C ASN A 83 1.08 -43.53 -8.34
N GLU A 84 0.62 -44.50 -9.14
CA GLU A 84 0.94 -44.58 -10.58
C GLU A 84 0.18 -43.50 -11.36
N ALA A 85 -1.09 -43.26 -11.02
CA ALA A 85 -1.88 -42.16 -11.58
C ALA A 85 -1.22 -40.79 -11.35
N THR A 86 -0.72 -40.57 -10.13
CA THR A 86 -0.06 -39.32 -9.74
C THR A 86 1.27 -39.09 -10.49
N ILE A 87 2.08 -40.14 -10.65
CA ILE A 87 3.38 -40.04 -11.34
C ILE A 87 3.18 -39.78 -12.84
N ILE A 88 2.23 -40.46 -13.48
CA ILE A 88 1.94 -40.29 -14.91
C ILE A 88 1.35 -38.90 -15.19
N LEU A 89 0.48 -38.40 -14.32
CA LEU A 89 -0.09 -37.05 -14.43
C LEU A 89 0.96 -35.96 -14.16
N ALA A 90 1.90 -36.20 -13.26
CA ALA A 90 3.04 -35.31 -13.04
C ALA A 90 3.96 -35.26 -14.28
N ASP A 91 4.24 -36.40 -14.91
CA ASP A 91 5.03 -36.45 -16.15
C ASP A 91 4.29 -35.82 -17.34
N PHE A 92 2.97 -35.96 -17.41
CA PHE A 92 2.14 -35.27 -18.40
C PHE A 92 2.21 -33.74 -18.25
N VAL A 93 2.07 -33.23 -17.03
CA VAL A 93 2.21 -31.79 -16.71
C VAL A 93 3.64 -31.30 -16.99
N LYS A 94 4.66 -32.11 -16.72
CA LYS A 94 6.06 -31.81 -17.00
C LYS A 94 6.35 -31.73 -18.50
N HIS A 95 5.74 -32.61 -19.29
CA HIS A 95 5.83 -32.58 -20.75
C HIS A 95 5.09 -31.37 -21.33
N LEU A 96 3.92 -31.02 -20.77
CA LEU A 96 3.15 -29.81 -21.10
C LEU A 96 3.95 -28.54 -20.84
N ALA A 97 4.63 -28.45 -19.69
CA ALA A 97 5.48 -27.32 -19.32
C ALA A 97 6.72 -27.20 -20.21
N GLY A 98 7.32 -28.33 -20.61
CA GLY A 98 8.51 -28.38 -21.48
C GLY A 98 8.26 -28.11 -22.96
N THR A 99 7.03 -28.33 -23.46
CA THR A 99 6.67 -27.99 -24.85
C THR A 99 6.19 -26.55 -25.01
N VAL A 100 5.57 -25.96 -23.97
CA VAL A 100 5.04 -24.58 -24.01
C VAL A 100 6.12 -23.54 -23.70
N ILE A 101 7.17 -23.91 -22.97
CA ILE A 101 8.27 -23.02 -22.58
C ILE A 101 9.57 -23.63 -23.10
N THR A 102 10.20 -22.97 -24.09
CA THR A 102 11.45 -23.50 -24.68
C THR A 102 12.54 -23.62 -23.62
N VAL A 103 13.30 -24.71 -23.67
CA VAL A 103 14.44 -24.99 -22.77
C VAL A 103 15.39 -23.77 -22.68
N ALA A 104 15.57 -23.03 -23.77
CA ALA A 104 16.35 -21.79 -23.81
C ALA A 104 15.78 -20.67 -22.91
N TRP A 105 14.45 -20.53 -22.81
CA TRP A 105 13.83 -19.57 -21.91
C TRP A 105 14.05 -19.96 -20.44
N GLN A 106 13.97 -21.26 -20.13
CA GLN A 106 14.21 -21.76 -18.77
C GLN A 106 15.67 -21.61 -18.35
N GLU A 107 16.63 -21.91 -19.23
CA GLU A 107 18.05 -21.75 -18.93
C GLU A 107 18.42 -20.26 -18.76
N ASN A 108 17.93 -19.38 -19.62
CA ASN A 108 18.20 -17.94 -19.52
C ASN A 108 17.57 -17.30 -18.26
N MET A 109 16.33 -17.68 -17.90
CA MET A 109 15.70 -17.19 -16.66
C MET A 109 16.34 -17.79 -15.41
N LYS A 110 16.86 -19.03 -15.47
CA LYS A 110 17.53 -19.68 -14.34
C LYS A 110 18.86 -19.01 -14.01
N ASP A 111 19.72 -18.77 -15.00
CA ASP A 111 20.98 -18.06 -14.80
C ASP A 111 20.74 -16.61 -14.36
N PHE A 112 19.64 -15.99 -14.79
CA PHE A 112 19.22 -14.67 -14.36
C PHE A 112 18.78 -14.64 -12.89
N VAL A 113 17.83 -15.49 -12.48
CA VAL A 113 17.35 -15.58 -11.09
C VAL A 113 18.49 -15.95 -10.14
N GLN A 114 19.36 -16.87 -10.54
CA GLN A 114 20.49 -17.29 -9.72
C GLN A 114 21.54 -16.19 -9.54
N ARG A 115 21.73 -15.29 -10.53
CA ARG A 115 22.57 -14.08 -10.39
C ARG A 115 21.93 -13.03 -9.47
N VAL A 116 20.62 -12.87 -9.52
CA VAL A 116 19.86 -11.95 -8.63
C VAL A 116 19.87 -12.45 -7.18
N GLU A 117 19.78 -13.76 -6.96
CA GLU A 117 19.76 -14.35 -5.61
C GLU A 117 21.15 -14.42 -4.95
N THR A 118 22.22 -14.59 -5.75
CA THR A 118 23.59 -14.74 -5.20
C THR A 118 24.33 -13.42 -4.97
N ASN A 119 23.78 -12.29 -5.40
CA ASN A 119 24.34 -10.96 -5.12
C ASN A 119 23.26 -9.99 -4.59
N PRO A 120 22.92 -10.05 -3.29
CA PRO A 120 21.84 -9.25 -2.71
C PRO A 120 22.17 -7.76 -2.57
N SER A 121 23.36 -7.33 -2.99
CA SER A 121 23.95 -6.03 -2.65
C SER A 121 24.25 -5.12 -3.84
N SER A 122 23.63 -5.32 -5.01
CA SER A 122 23.77 -4.34 -6.09
C SER A 122 22.46 -4.14 -6.84
N GLY A 123 21.76 -3.05 -6.52
CA GLY A 123 20.73 -2.44 -7.36
C GLY A 123 21.31 -1.85 -8.66
N VAL A 124 22.09 -2.64 -9.40
CA VAL A 124 22.66 -2.26 -10.68
C VAL A 124 21.58 -2.48 -11.76
N PRO A 125 21.23 -1.46 -12.55
CA PRO A 125 20.32 -1.61 -13.68
C PRO A 125 20.85 -2.63 -14.70
N MET A 126 19.96 -3.39 -15.34
CA MET A 126 20.32 -4.30 -16.44
C MET A 126 21.07 -3.54 -17.54
N ASN A 127 22.11 -4.15 -18.09
CA ASN A 127 22.83 -3.57 -19.22
C ASN A 127 22.08 -3.75 -20.55
N ASP A 128 22.48 -3.01 -21.58
CA ASP A 128 21.77 -2.96 -22.87
C ASP A 128 21.73 -4.31 -23.61
N ASP A 129 22.71 -5.19 -23.37
CA ASP A 129 22.76 -6.53 -23.96
C ASP A 129 21.75 -7.47 -23.28
N GLU A 130 21.64 -7.40 -21.95
CA GLU A 130 20.66 -8.14 -21.15
C GLU A 130 19.22 -7.73 -21.49
N VAL A 131 18.97 -6.42 -21.66
CA VAL A 131 17.66 -5.90 -22.09
C VAL A 131 17.32 -6.36 -23.50
N THR A 132 18.31 -6.41 -24.40
CA THR A 132 18.14 -6.85 -25.79
C THR A 132 17.84 -8.35 -25.88
N GLU A 133 18.50 -9.18 -25.06
CA GLU A 133 18.27 -10.61 -25.00
C GLU A 133 16.88 -10.94 -24.44
N CYS A 134 16.46 -10.28 -23.35
CA CYS A 134 15.11 -10.41 -22.80
C CYS A 134 14.03 -9.98 -23.79
N ARG A 135 14.27 -8.89 -24.55
CA ARG A 135 13.35 -8.44 -25.60
C ARG A 135 13.16 -9.50 -26.68
N LYS A 136 14.25 -10.08 -27.17
CA LYS A 136 14.21 -11.08 -28.24
C LYS A 136 13.50 -12.36 -27.80
N ALA A 137 13.75 -12.81 -26.56
CA ALA A 137 13.07 -13.96 -25.98
C ALA A 137 11.55 -13.75 -25.85
N PHE A 138 11.12 -12.54 -25.48
CA PHE A 138 9.70 -12.19 -25.42
C PHE A 138 9.05 -12.09 -26.81
N GLU A 139 9.73 -11.50 -27.79
CA GLU A 139 9.23 -11.36 -29.16
C GLU A 139 9.04 -12.71 -29.86
N GLU A 140 9.89 -13.69 -29.59
CA GLU A 140 9.79 -15.06 -30.14
C GLU A 140 8.69 -15.90 -29.46
N ALA A 141 8.39 -15.64 -28.17
CA ALA A 141 7.39 -16.38 -27.40
C ALA A 141 5.97 -15.85 -27.59
N LEU A 142 5.82 -14.56 -27.89
CA LEU A 142 4.53 -13.85 -27.93
C LEU A 142 3.46 -14.47 -28.84
N PRO A 143 3.77 -14.83 -30.11
CA PRO A 143 2.75 -15.37 -31.01
C PRO A 143 2.27 -16.75 -30.61
N LYS A 144 3.05 -17.49 -29.80
CA LYS A 144 2.75 -18.85 -29.35
C LYS A 144 1.95 -18.89 -28.06
N LEU A 145 2.02 -17.82 -27.26
CA LEU A 145 1.37 -17.70 -25.95
C LEU A 145 0.01 -16.99 -26.01
N ALA A 146 -0.24 -16.19 -27.06
CA ALA A 146 -1.45 -15.38 -27.19
C ALA A 146 -2.77 -16.20 -27.20
N ASP A 147 -2.74 -17.43 -27.72
CA ASP A 147 -3.92 -18.30 -27.81
C ASP A 147 -3.93 -19.44 -26.76
N HIS A 148 -2.97 -19.48 -25.83
CA HIS A 148 -2.79 -20.63 -24.93
C HIS A 148 -3.53 -20.47 -23.57
N PRO A 149 -4.32 -21.46 -23.10
CA PRO A 149 -5.15 -21.36 -21.89
C PRO A 149 -4.38 -21.03 -20.59
N LEU A 150 -3.11 -21.46 -20.49
CA LEU A 150 -2.22 -21.19 -19.35
C LEU A 150 -1.82 -19.69 -19.19
N TRP A 151 -2.08 -18.85 -20.19
CA TRP A 151 -1.71 -17.43 -20.13
C TRP A 151 -2.50 -16.65 -19.07
N ARG A 152 -3.73 -17.10 -18.73
CA ARG A 152 -4.49 -16.56 -17.59
C ARG A 152 -3.75 -16.75 -16.26
N THR A 153 -2.95 -17.80 -16.14
CA THR A 153 -2.14 -18.12 -14.96
C THR A 153 -0.81 -17.34 -14.93
N LEU A 154 -0.25 -16.99 -16.09
CA LEU A 154 0.97 -16.17 -16.20
C LEU A 154 0.73 -14.65 -16.01
N ARG A 155 -0.52 -14.19 -16.14
CA ARG A 155 -0.94 -12.79 -15.95
C ARG A 155 -0.44 -12.18 -14.64
N ALA A 156 -0.49 -12.94 -13.54
CA ALA A 156 -0.04 -12.47 -12.23
C ALA A 156 1.48 -12.25 -12.17
N ARG A 157 2.27 -13.11 -12.83
CA ARG A 157 3.73 -13.02 -12.87
C ARG A 157 4.22 -11.92 -13.81
N VAL A 158 3.56 -11.71 -14.95
CA VAL A 158 3.86 -10.60 -15.86
C VAL A 158 3.50 -9.26 -15.21
N ARG A 159 2.40 -9.22 -14.44
CA ARG A 159 2.02 -8.06 -13.62
C ARG A 159 3.07 -7.77 -12.55
N ASP A 160 3.51 -8.77 -11.80
CA ASP A 160 4.58 -8.62 -10.80
C ASP A 160 5.88 -8.13 -11.44
N PHE A 161 6.25 -8.67 -12.59
CA PHE A 161 7.40 -8.19 -13.36
C PHE A 161 7.24 -6.73 -13.83
N SER A 162 6.06 -6.34 -14.32
CA SER A 162 5.78 -4.96 -14.74
C SER A 162 5.92 -3.96 -13.60
N LEU A 163 5.48 -4.33 -12.38
CA LEU A 163 5.64 -3.53 -11.17
C LEU A 163 7.12 -3.41 -10.79
N ARG A 164 7.88 -4.51 -10.83
CA ARG A 164 9.31 -4.52 -10.50
C ARG A 164 10.16 -3.65 -11.43
N ILE A 165 9.79 -3.52 -12.71
CA ILE A 165 10.52 -2.66 -13.66
C ILE A 165 9.96 -1.23 -13.73
N GLY A 166 8.92 -0.91 -12.94
CA GLY A 166 8.29 0.41 -12.89
C GLY A 166 7.43 0.75 -14.12
N CYS A 167 6.91 -0.27 -14.81
CA CYS A 167 6.05 -0.11 -15.98
C CYS A 167 4.56 -0.03 -15.56
N PRO A 168 3.85 1.09 -15.79
CA PRO A 168 2.50 1.34 -15.25
C PRO A 168 1.35 0.71 -16.08
N ALA A 169 1.53 -0.47 -16.68
CA ALA A 169 0.64 -0.96 -17.73
C ALA A 169 -0.79 -1.36 -17.27
N ALA A 170 -1.78 -1.02 -18.12
CA ALA A 170 -3.22 -1.22 -17.93
C ALA A 170 -3.63 -2.70 -17.85
N VAL A 171 -4.60 -2.99 -16.97
CA VAL A 171 -4.76 -4.31 -16.33
C VAL A 171 -5.65 -5.28 -17.12
N ASP A 172 -6.36 -4.85 -18.16
CA ASP A 172 -7.50 -5.66 -18.66
C ASP A 172 -7.22 -6.53 -19.90
N ASP A 173 -6.33 -6.11 -20.82
CA ASP A 173 -5.92 -6.92 -21.99
C ASP A 173 -4.42 -7.32 -21.92
N PRO A 174 -4.08 -8.63 -21.93
CA PRO A 174 -2.70 -9.08 -21.89
C PRO A 174 -1.82 -8.59 -23.06
N LEU A 175 -2.40 -8.37 -24.25
CA LEU A 175 -1.66 -7.84 -25.40
C LEU A 175 -1.24 -6.39 -25.16
N ASP A 176 -2.12 -5.60 -24.54
CA ASP A 176 -1.86 -4.21 -24.15
C ASP A 176 -0.80 -4.11 -23.04
N CYS A 177 -0.81 -5.03 -22.07
CA CYS A 177 0.21 -5.07 -21.02
C CYS A 177 1.61 -5.31 -21.60
N ILE A 178 1.72 -6.21 -22.58
CA ILE A 178 2.98 -6.49 -23.27
C ILE A 178 3.38 -5.32 -24.18
N ILE A 179 2.46 -4.74 -24.95
CA ILE A 179 2.73 -3.54 -25.76
C ILE A 179 3.21 -2.40 -24.87
N SER A 180 2.65 -2.25 -23.67
CA SER A 180 3.04 -1.25 -22.70
C SER A 180 4.42 -1.52 -22.09
N ILE A 181 4.73 -2.77 -21.70
CA ILE A 181 6.08 -3.17 -21.25
C ILE A 181 7.11 -2.95 -22.37
N ARG A 182 6.80 -3.36 -23.60
CA ARG A 182 7.66 -3.14 -24.78
C ARG A 182 7.86 -1.65 -25.06
N THR A 183 6.81 -0.84 -25.00
CA THR A 183 6.89 0.61 -25.19
C THR A 183 7.71 1.28 -24.09
N HIS A 184 7.53 0.84 -22.85
CA HIS A 184 8.29 1.32 -21.70
C HIS A 184 9.78 0.97 -21.82
N LEU A 185 10.12 -0.27 -22.17
CA LEU A 185 11.49 -0.71 -22.40
C LEU A 185 12.12 0.01 -23.62
N ASN A 186 11.37 0.20 -24.71
CA ASN A 186 11.86 0.96 -25.88
C ASN A 186 12.08 2.45 -25.55
N SER A 187 11.24 3.06 -24.70
CA SER A 187 11.44 4.44 -24.25
C SER A 187 12.66 4.61 -23.35
N ARG A 188 13.01 3.57 -22.58
CA ARG A 188 14.26 3.50 -21.80
C ARG A 188 15.48 3.24 -22.67
N ALA A 189 15.37 2.37 -23.69
CA ALA A 189 16.45 2.10 -24.64
C ALA A 189 16.75 3.31 -25.56
N ILE A 190 15.73 4.07 -25.97
CA ILE A 190 15.91 5.35 -26.71
C ILE A 190 16.58 6.39 -25.81
N ARG A 191 16.17 6.49 -24.52
CA ARG A 191 16.88 7.32 -23.52
C ARG A 191 18.33 6.86 -23.33
N ALA A 192 18.60 5.55 -23.32
CA ALA A 192 19.95 4.99 -23.22
C ALA A 192 20.81 5.24 -24.49
N GLN A 193 20.21 5.30 -25.68
CA GLN A 193 20.91 5.65 -26.93
C GLN A 193 21.14 7.16 -27.12
N ASP A 194 20.23 8.01 -26.64
CA ASP A 194 20.46 9.45 -26.52
C ASP A 194 21.53 9.76 -25.45
N LEU A 195 21.60 8.95 -24.39
CA LEU A 195 22.67 8.98 -23.39
C LEU A 195 24.00 8.54 -24.00
N SER A 196 24.08 7.44 -24.77
CA SER A 196 25.34 6.93 -25.35
C SER A 196 25.94 7.82 -26.46
N SER A 197 25.12 8.66 -27.09
CA SER A 197 25.56 9.67 -28.07
C SER A 197 26.18 10.90 -27.40
N ASN A 198 25.73 11.24 -26.19
CA ASN A 198 26.30 12.29 -25.35
C ASN A 198 27.46 11.80 -24.46
N ASP A 199 27.59 10.48 -24.25
CA ASP A 199 28.54 9.88 -23.29
C ASP A 199 30.00 9.80 -23.77
N ARG A 200 30.32 10.24 -25.00
CA ARG A 200 31.74 10.43 -25.38
C ARG A 200 32.32 11.75 -24.87
N LEU A 201 31.52 12.58 -24.22
CA LEU A 201 31.94 13.85 -23.63
C LEU A 201 31.21 14.12 -22.30
N LYS A 202 31.37 13.25 -21.28
CA LYS A 202 31.41 13.60 -19.84
C LYS A 202 31.31 12.33 -18.97
N GLY A 203 32.31 12.09 -18.12
CA GLY A 203 32.12 11.21 -16.97
C GLY A 203 31.07 11.80 -16.03
N GLY A 204 30.08 11.00 -15.60
CA GLY A 204 28.91 11.48 -14.86
C GLY A 204 29.04 11.38 -13.34
N ASP A 205 29.02 12.56 -12.70
CA ASP A 205 28.69 12.77 -11.28
C ASP A 205 27.26 12.26 -10.98
N THR A 206 27.05 11.63 -9.81
CA THR A 206 25.76 11.70 -9.13
C THR A 206 25.46 13.17 -8.86
N GLU A 207 24.37 13.71 -9.42
CA GLU A 207 24.05 15.12 -9.27
C GLU A 207 23.88 15.43 -7.78
N LYS A 208 24.86 16.17 -7.22
CA LYS A 208 24.98 16.40 -5.79
C LYS A 208 23.85 17.32 -5.34
N ARG A 209 22.80 16.74 -4.74
CA ARG A 209 21.66 17.49 -4.20
C ARG A 209 22.13 18.46 -3.11
N SER A 210 21.48 19.61 -3.05
CA SER A 210 21.73 20.71 -2.14
C SER A 210 20.46 21.03 -1.33
N HIS A 211 20.60 21.82 -0.25
CA HIS A 211 19.44 22.27 0.52
C HIS A 211 18.42 23.08 -0.29
N GLY A 212 18.87 23.72 -1.38
CA GLY A 212 18.02 24.49 -2.27
C GLY A 212 17.09 23.64 -3.14
N ASP A 213 17.34 22.34 -3.25
CA ASP A 213 16.55 21.48 -4.13
C ASP A 213 15.24 21.01 -3.49
N TYR A 214 15.10 21.19 -2.18
CA TYR A 214 13.95 20.76 -1.40
C TYR A 214 12.91 21.88 -1.28
N THR A 215 11.66 21.57 -1.58
CA THR A 215 10.59 22.57 -1.69
C THR A 215 9.37 22.28 -0.81
N VAL A 216 9.25 21.07 -0.30
CA VAL A 216 8.15 20.67 0.58
C VAL A 216 8.71 20.08 1.88
N ALA A 217 8.20 20.55 3.01
CA ALA A 217 8.48 19.94 4.30
C ALA A 217 7.28 19.09 4.75
N TRP A 218 7.56 17.90 5.24
CA TRP A 218 6.59 16.99 5.82
C TRP A 218 6.93 16.82 7.31
N ILE A 219 6.07 17.34 8.18
CA ILE A 219 6.28 17.33 9.63
C ILE A 219 5.46 16.20 10.25
N CYS A 220 6.11 15.35 11.04
CA CYS A 220 5.54 14.18 11.71
C CYS A 220 5.74 14.30 13.24
N PRO A 221 4.71 14.65 14.01
CA PRO A 221 4.79 14.75 15.46
C PRO A 221 5.28 13.50 16.22
N LEU A 222 4.94 12.30 15.76
CA LEU A 222 5.20 11.02 16.42
C LEU A 222 6.02 10.06 15.56
N GLU A 223 6.75 9.15 16.20
CA GLU A 223 7.51 8.08 15.51
C GLU A 223 6.63 7.25 14.57
N VAL A 224 5.41 6.91 14.99
CA VAL A 224 4.45 6.14 14.17
C VAL A 224 4.04 6.90 12.91
N GLU A 225 4.02 8.23 12.96
CA GLU A 225 3.69 9.09 11.82
C GLU A 225 4.91 9.27 10.91
N GLN A 226 6.10 9.39 11.49
CA GLN A 226 7.35 9.49 10.75
C GLN A 226 7.65 8.21 9.96
N VAL A 227 7.48 7.04 10.57
CA VAL A 227 7.64 5.76 9.88
C VAL A 227 6.65 5.66 8.72
N ALA A 228 5.36 6.01 8.92
CA ALA A 228 4.39 6.01 7.83
C ALA A 228 4.78 6.97 6.68
N ALA A 229 5.37 8.13 6.98
CA ALA A 229 5.85 9.07 5.98
C ALA A 229 7.05 8.54 5.18
N LEU A 230 7.98 7.83 5.83
CA LEU A 230 9.15 7.24 5.16
C LEU A 230 8.73 6.18 4.14
N GLU A 231 7.75 5.33 4.46
CA GLU A 231 7.20 4.33 3.52
C GLU A 231 6.48 4.95 2.30
N MET A 232 6.20 6.25 2.33
CA MET A 232 5.63 6.98 1.19
C MET A 232 6.65 7.51 0.19
N LEU A 233 7.96 7.49 0.53
CA LEU A 233 9.02 7.94 -0.35
C LEU A 233 9.18 7.02 -1.57
N ASP A 234 9.39 7.61 -2.74
CA ASP A 234 9.78 6.89 -3.95
C ASP A 234 11.29 6.61 -3.98
N GLU A 235 12.07 7.57 -3.46
CA GLU A 235 13.53 7.49 -3.31
C GLU A 235 13.92 8.16 -1.98
N GLU A 236 14.82 7.55 -1.22
CA GLU A 236 15.50 8.20 -0.10
C GLU A 236 16.81 8.85 -0.59
N HIS A 237 17.09 10.07 -0.12
CA HIS A 237 18.30 10.80 -0.46
C HIS A 237 19.35 10.72 0.65
N GLU A 238 20.61 10.90 0.28
CA GLU A 238 21.70 11.04 1.24
C GLU A 238 21.53 12.27 2.13
N GLN A 239 22.04 12.18 3.35
CA GLN A 239 22.04 13.26 4.31
C GLN A 239 22.90 14.43 3.83
N LEU A 240 22.41 15.65 4.04
CA LEU A 240 23.14 16.87 3.75
C LEU A 240 23.86 17.39 4.99
N LEU A 241 25.01 18.06 4.78
CA LEU A 241 25.73 18.71 5.87
C LEU A 241 24.92 19.88 6.42
N GLN A 242 24.48 19.75 7.66
CA GLN A 242 23.61 20.73 8.32
C GLN A 242 24.41 21.76 9.13
N PRO A 243 23.96 23.02 9.21
CA PRO A 243 24.53 24.00 10.14
C PRO A 243 24.41 23.53 11.59
N SER A 244 25.45 23.77 12.41
CA SER A 244 25.43 23.38 13.84
C SER A 244 24.36 24.11 14.68
N THR A 245 23.75 25.15 14.13
CA THR A 245 22.63 25.89 14.74
C THR A 245 21.28 25.21 14.56
N ASP A 246 21.16 24.29 13.61
CA ASP A 246 19.97 23.47 13.41
C ASP A 246 20.16 22.16 14.17
N GLN A 247 19.24 21.85 15.08
CA GLN A 247 19.26 20.65 15.93
C GLN A 247 18.28 19.58 15.45
N ASN A 248 17.54 19.85 14.38
CA ASN A 248 16.63 18.86 13.80
C ASN A 248 17.42 17.74 13.14
N VAL A 249 16.77 16.58 13.01
CA VAL A 249 17.24 15.46 12.20
C VAL A 249 16.22 15.25 11.10
N TYR A 250 16.68 15.27 9.86
CA TYR A 250 15.84 15.16 8.68
C TYR A 250 16.00 13.81 8.01
N ALA A 251 14.92 13.29 7.46
CA ALA A 251 15.00 12.35 6.34
C ALA A 251 14.69 13.11 5.05
N LEU A 252 15.37 12.75 3.98
CA LEU A 252 15.30 13.43 2.70
C LEU A 252 14.87 12.43 1.63
N GLY A 253 14.05 12.85 0.68
CA GLY A 253 13.64 11.95 -0.39
C GLY A 253 12.81 12.61 -1.47
N THR A 254 12.29 11.80 -2.38
CA THR A 254 11.41 12.22 -3.47
C THR A 254 10.04 11.55 -3.36
N ILE A 255 8.98 12.30 -3.65
CA ILE A 255 7.62 11.79 -3.86
C ILE A 255 7.03 12.42 -5.11
N ALA A 256 6.66 11.61 -6.10
CA ALA A 256 6.07 12.06 -7.36
C ALA A 256 6.88 13.19 -8.04
N GLY A 257 8.21 13.13 -7.95
CA GLY A 257 9.14 14.12 -8.48
C GLY A 257 9.41 15.34 -7.58
N HIS A 258 8.70 15.50 -6.45
CA HIS A 258 8.96 16.57 -5.49
C HIS A 258 10.02 16.13 -4.48
N ASN A 259 11.04 16.96 -4.27
CA ASN A 259 12.02 16.76 -3.20
C ASN A 259 11.42 17.21 -1.85
N VAL A 260 11.35 16.28 -0.91
CA VAL A 260 10.69 16.43 0.39
C VAL A 260 11.70 16.33 1.54
N VAL A 261 11.55 17.21 2.52
CA VAL A 261 12.22 17.12 3.82
C VAL A 261 11.23 16.59 4.85
N ILE A 262 11.49 15.42 5.43
CA ILE A 262 10.70 14.85 6.52
C ILE A 262 11.37 15.19 7.84
N ALA A 263 10.62 15.78 8.78
CA ALA A 263 11.11 16.11 10.11
C ALA A 263 10.18 15.57 11.20
N GLY A 264 10.77 14.86 12.17
CA GLY A 264 10.10 14.48 13.41
C GLY A 264 10.10 15.62 14.44
N LEU A 265 9.28 15.50 15.49
CA LEU A 265 9.35 16.40 16.65
C LEU A 265 10.04 15.71 17.84
N PRO A 266 10.98 16.38 18.53
CA PRO A 266 11.54 15.86 19.78
C PRO A 266 10.51 15.66 20.89
N GLN A 267 9.48 16.52 20.91
CA GLN A 267 8.33 16.46 21.82
C GLN A 267 7.09 16.93 21.06
N THR A 268 5.92 16.39 21.36
CA THR A 268 4.65 16.88 20.79
C THR A 268 4.31 18.27 21.32
N GLY A 269 3.37 18.94 20.65
CA GLY A 269 2.91 20.27 21.05
C GLY A 269 3.45 21.41 20.19
N ASN A 270 2.84 22.59 20.37
CA ASN A 270 2.98 23.73 19.46
C ASN A 270 4.40 24.32 19.46
N ASN A 271 5.05 24.39 20.62
CA ASN A 271 6.37 25.01 20.75
C ASN A 271 7.46 24.22 20.02
N SER A 272 7.42 22.89 20.13
CA SER A 272 8.36 22.02 19.44
C SER A 272 8.14 22.12 17.92
N ALA A 273 6.89 22.03 17.49
CA ALA A 273 6.53 22.13 16.07
C ALA A 273 6.98 23.46 15.43
N ALA A 274 6.76 24.59 16.13
CA ALA A 274 7.22 25.90 15.68
C ALA A 274 8.76 25.98 15.57
N THR A 275 9.48 25.38 16.51
CA THR A 275 10.96 25.36 16.54
C THR A 275 11.51 24.55 15.37
N VAL A 276 10.99 23.33 15.16
CA VAL A 276 11.42 22.43 14.07
C VAL A 276 11.23 23.11 12.73
N VAL A 277 10.05 23.67 12.48
CA VAL A 277 9.73 24.33 11.21
C VAL A 277 10.57 25.59 10.99
N THR A 278 10.84 26.37 12.03
CA THR A 278 11.68 27.58 11.92
C THR A 278 13.11 27.22 11.51
N GLN A 279 13.68 26.18 12.10
CA GLN A 279 15.03 25.72 11.76
C GLN A 279 15.07 25.06 10.37
N ALA A 280 14.07 24.25 10.01
CA ALA A 280 13.96 23.66 8.68
C ALA A 280 13.92 24.73 7.57
N ARG A 281 13.15 25.81 7.76
CA ARG A 281 13.14 26.92 6.81
C ARG A 281 14.47 27.66 6.71
N ALA A 282 15.25 27.71 7.78
CA ALA A 282 16.57 28.33 7.78
C ALA A 282 17.59 27.46 7.03
N THR A 283 17.51 26.13 7.19
CA THR A 283 18.41 25.15 6.56
C THR A 283 18.07 24.92 5.09
N PHE A 284 16.77 24.86 4.74
CA PHE A 284 16.28 24.62 3.38
C PHE A 284 15.61 25.89 2.82
N PRO A 285 16.38 26.77 2.13
CA PRO A 285 15.94 28.12 1.80
C PRO A 285 14.78 28.16 0.78
N ASN A 286 14.57 27.08 0.02
CA ASN A 286 13.56 26.99 -1.01
C ASN A 286 12.29 26.24 -0.57
N LEU A 287 12.14 25.92 0.72
CA LEU A 287 10.89 25.38 1.25
C LEU A 287 9.72 26.35 1.01
N ARG A 288 8.74 25.89 0.23
CA ARG A 288 7.55 26.68 -0.16
C ARG A 288 6.32 26.29 0.66
N TYR A 289 6.16 25.00 0.93
CA TYR A 289 4.95 24.44 1.53
C TYR A 289 5.28 23.42 2.61
N GLY A 290 4.41 23.36 3.61
CA GLY A 290 4.39 22.31 4.62
C GLY A 290 3.22 21.37 4.44
N LEU A 291 3.44 20.11 4.80
CA LEU A 291 2.40 19.17 5.18
C LEU A 291 2.63 18.80 6.64
N LEU A 292 1.63 19.02 7.50
CA LEU A 292 1.64 18.51 8.86
C LEU A 292 0.74 17.29 8.86
N VAL A 293 1.37 16.12 8.86
CA VAL A 293 0.69 14.84 8.66
C VAL A 293 0.88 13.99 9.90
N GLY A 294 -0.22 13.50 10.44
CA GLY A 294 -0.19 12.64 11.61
C GLY A 294 -1.56 12.13 11.97
N ILE A 295 -1.74 11.75 13.22
CA ILE A 295 -3.01 11.30 13.78
C ILE A 295 -3.70 12.41 14.53
N GLY A 296 -5.01 12.28 14.70
CA GLY A 296 -5.84 13.17 15.50
C GLY A 296 -7.06 12.43 16.06
N GLY A 297 -7.72 13.05 17.04
CA GLY A 297 -8.97 12.52 17.60
C GLY A 297 -10.17 13.07 16.85
N GLY A 298 -11.02 12.19 16.31
CA GLY A 298 -12.16 12.54 15.48
C GLY A 298 -13.38 12.99 16.28
N VAL A 299 -14.14 13.91 15.70
CA VAL A 299 -15.48 14.27 16.17
C VAL A 299 -16.48 13.33 15.48
N PRO A 300 -17.31 12.59 16.22
CA PRO A 300 -18.29 11.67 15.64
C PRO A 300 -19.50 12.43 15.07
N THR A 301 -19.28 13.20 14.01
CA THR A 301 -20.30 14.00 13.30
C THR A 301 -20.46 13.57 11.85
N ILE A 302 -21.61 13.89 11.27
CA ILE A 302 -21.93 13.61 9.87
C ILE A 302 -21.44 14.77 9.01
N THR A 303 -20.66 14.43 7.99
CA THR A 303 -20.22 15.34 6.94
C THR A 303 -20.90 14.99 5.61
N ASP A 304 -20.61 15.74 4.55
CA ASP A 304 -21.05 15.40 3.18
C ASP A 304 -20.60 14.00 2.73
N ASN A 305 -19.52 13.47 3.31
CA ASN A 305 -18.97 12.15 3.00
C ASN A 305 -19.37 11.08 4.03
N GLY A 306 -20.35 11.37 4.90
CA GLY A 306 -20.82 10.47 5.95
C GLY A 306 -20.21 10.76 7.32
N MET A 307 -20.49 9.84 8.25
CA MET A 307 -20.02 9.89 9.65
C MET A 307 -18.51 9.63 9.72
N ILE A 308 -17.78 10.47 10.46
CA ILE A 308 -16.35 10.28 10.72
C ILE A 308 -16.11 9.01 11.55
N ARG A 309 -15.15 8.19 11.13
CA ARG A 309 -14.75 6.94 11.80
C ARG A 309 -13.24 6.85 12.05
N LEU A 310 -12.85 5.89 12.87
CA LEU A 310 -11.44 5.54 13.04
C LEU A 310 -10.86 5.00 11.73
N GLY A 311 -9.67 5.47 11.36
CA GLY A 311 -9.04 5.17 10.07
C GLY A 311 -9.40 6.14 8.94
N ASP A 312 -10.43 6.98 9.10
CA ASP A 312 -10.71 8.06 8.16
C ASP A 312 -9.63 9.16 8.24
N VAL A 313 -9.63 10.06 7.26
CA VAL A 313 -8.68 11.18 7.20
C VAL A 313 -9.42 12.50 7.16
N VAL A 314 -9.04 13.43 8.03
CA VAL A 314 -9.49 14.83 8.01
C VAL A 314 -8.39 15.72 7.44
N VAL A 315 -8.76 16.55 6.47
CA VAL A 315 -7.85 17.48 5.78
C VAL A 315 -8.34 18.91 6.02
N SER A 316 -7.44 19.76 6.51
CA SER A 316 -7.75 21.17 6.75
C SER A 316 -8.26 21.88 5.48
N LYS A 317 -9.42 22.50 5.58
CA LYS A 317 -10.05 23.29 4.51
C LYS A 317 -10.78 24.48 5.15
N PRO A 318 -10.62 25.71 4.63
CA PRO A 318 -11.42 26.84 5.09
C PRO A 318 -12.92 26.56 4.99
N THR A 319 -13.64 26.76 6.09
CA THR A 319 -15.10 26.55 6.19
C THR A 319 -15.71 27.60 7.11
N GLY A 320 -16.76 28.29 6.64
CA GLY A 320 -17.39 29.36 7.41
C GLY A 320 -16.37 30.45 7.79
N GLU A 321 -16.25 30.72 9.09
CA GLU A 321 -15.35 31.74 9.65
C GLU A 321 -13.93 31.23 9.92
N HIS A 322 -13.66 29.93 9.72
CA HIS A 322 -12.39 29.31 10.06
C HIS A 322 -11.52 29.08 8.82
N SER A 323 -10.22 29.33 8.97
CA SER A 323 -9.22 29.19 7.90
C SER A 323 -8.83 27.73 7.58
N GLY A 324 -9.48 26.77 8.24
CA GLY A 324 -9.21 25.33 8.14
C GLY A 324 -8.54 24.76 9.38
N VAL A 325 -7.97 25.61 10.24
CA VAL A 325 -7.53 25.25 11.59
C VAL A 325 -7.91 26.35 12.56
N VAL A 326 -8.36 25.97 13.76
CA VAL A 326 -8.66 26.90 14.85
C VAL A 326 -7.83 26.52 16.07
N GLN A 327 -7.11 27.49 16.65
CA GLN A 327 -6.50 27.29 17.97
C GLN A 327 -7.57 27.51 19.04
N TYR A 328 -8.13 26.43 19.57
CA TYR A 328 -9.34 26.50 20.42
C TYR A 328 -9.05 26.99 21.84
N ASP A 329 -7.81 26.87 22.29
CA ASP A 329 -7.34 27.24 23.64
C ASP A 329 -6.52 28.54 23.68
N HIS A 330 -6.48 29.29 22.56
CA HIS A 330 -5.85 30.62 22.51
C HIS A 330 -6.86 31.75 22.63
N GLY A 331 -6.69 32.58 23.65
CA GLY A 331 -7.72 33.55 24.00
C GLY A 331 -7.46 34.25 25.33
N LYS A 332 -8.49 34.97 25.77
CA LYS A 332 -8.53 35.67 27.04
C LYS A 332 -9.49 34.97 27.98
N ALA A 333 -9.07 34.77 29.22
CA ALA A 333 -9.98 34.43 30.30
C ALA A 333 -10.67 35.72 30.77
N GLU A 334 -11.97 35.82 30.51
CA GLU A 334 -12.84 36.90 30.99
C GLU A 334 -13.66 36.38 32.20
N GLU A 335 -14.40 37.26 32.87
CA GLU A 335 -15.20 36.87 34.04
C GLU A 335 -16.26 35.81 33.66
N GLY A 336 -15.99 34.56 34.03
CA GLY A 336 -16.90 33.42 33.83
C GLY A 336 -16.87 32.77 32.44
N PHE A 337 -16.06 33.25 31.49
CA PHE A 337 -15.94 32.61 30.18
C PHE A 337 -14.58 32.84 29.51
N PHE A 338 -14.25 31.95 28.57
CA PHE A 338 -13.06 32.07 27.72
C PHE A 338 -13.43 32.69 26.37
N GLN A 339 -12.82 33.82 26.03
CA GLN A 339 -12.95 34.44 24.73
C GLN A 339 -11.77 34.02 23.84
N ARG A 340 -12.03 33.15 22.86
CA ARG A 340 -11.04 32.78 21.85
C ARG A 340 -10.61 34.01 21.05
N THR A 341 -9.31 34.16 20.81
CA THR A 341 -8.73 35.23 20.00
C THR A 341 -7.76 34.66 18.96
N GLY A 342 -7.26 35.53 18.06
CA GLY A 342 -6.30 35.14 17.04
C GLY A 342 -6.91 34.41 15.84
N ALA A 343 -6.07 34.19 14.84
CA ALA A 343 -6.38 33.47 13.62
C ALA A 343 -5.12 32.78 13.09
N LEU A 344 -5.28 31.59 12.52
CA LEU A 344 -4.19 30.86 11.86
C LEU A 344 -4.30 31.04 10.35
N ALA A 345 -3.16 30.99 9.65
CA ALA A 345 -3.14 31.09 8.20
C ALA A 345 -3.88 29.90 7.55
N PRO A 346 -4.64 30.12 6.47
CA PRO A 346 -5.25 29.02 5.73
C PRO A 346 -4.18 28.20 4.98
N PRO A 347 -4.49 26.93 4.62
CA PRO A 347 -3.61 26.15 3.76
C PRO A 347 -3.30 26.87 2.44
N PRO A 348 -2.08 26.72 1.89
CA PRO A 348 -1.71 27.27 0.59
C PRO A 348 -2.73 26.95 -0.50
N ARG A 349 -3.05 27.95 -1.35
CA ARG A 349 -4.00 27.80 -2.46
C ARG A 349 -3.67 26.61 -3.38
N LEU A 350 -2.38 26.37 -3.61
CA LEU A 350 -1.90 25.24 -4.41
C LEU A 350 -2.32 23.91 -3.78
N LEU A 351 -2.09 23.71 -2.47
CA LEU A 351 -2.48 22.48 -1.77
C LEU A 351 -4.01 22.32 -1.72
N LEU A 352 -4.75 23.41 -1.53
CA LEU A 352 -6.22 23.39 -1.60
C LEU A 352 -6.73 22.93 -2.97
N GLY A 353 -6.09 23.40 -4.04
CA GLY A 353 -6.37 23.00 -5.43
C GLY A 353 -6.01 21.53 -5.69
N ALA A 354 -4.83 21.09 -5.27
CA ALA A 354 -4.40 19.69 -5.37
C ALA A 354 -5.39 18.75 -4.66
N ALA A 355 -5.82 19.10 -3.43
CA ALA A 355 -6.79 18.32 -2.68
C ALA A 355 -8.19 18.31 -3.32
N GLN A 356 -8.56 19.37 -4.06
CA GLN A 356 -9.80 19.42 -4.84
C GLN A 356 -9.75 18.47 -6.04
N VAL A 357 -8.63 18.47 -6.77
CA VAL A 357 -8.41 17.56 -7.92
C VAL A 357 -8.36 16.11 -7.44
N LEU A 358 -7.64 15.83 -6.35
CA LEU A 358 -7.58 14.50 -5.73
C LEU A 358 -8.98 13.99 -5.37
N ALA A 359 -9.80 14.83 -4.73
CA ALA A 359 -11.18 14.45 -4.38
C ALA A 359 -12.02 14.13 -5.64
N ALA A 360 -11.91 14.94 -6.70
CA ALA A 360 -12.62 14.70 -7.96
C ALA A 360 -12.14 13.43 -8.68
N GLN A 361 -10.84 13.11 -8.60
CA GLN A 361 -10.28 11.89 -9.17
C GLN A 361 -10.73 10.66 -8.38
N ARG A 362 -10.67 10.70 -7.05
CA ARG A 362 -11.12 9.60 -6.18
C ARG A 362 -12.59 9.27 -6.43
N ALA A 363 -13.45 10.27 -6.56
CA ALA A 363 -14.87 10.08 -6.85
C ALA A 363 -15.16 9.44 -8.22
N ARG A 364 -14.19 9.37 -9.13
CA ARG A 364 -14.33 8.85 -10.50
C ARG A 364 -13.51 7.59 -10.75
N SER A 365 -12.67 7.18 -9.81
CA SER A 365 -11.78 6.04 -9.96
C SER A 365 -12.41 4.80 -9.35
N ARG A 366 -12.18 3.64 -9.99
CA ARG A 366 -12.50 2.34 -9.39
C ARG A 366 -11.48 1.94 -8.32
N VAL A 367 -10.26 2.47 -8.42
CA VAL A 367 -9.16 2.19 -7.51
C VAL A 367 -8.82 3.48 -6.77
N ASP A 368 -8.87 3.42 -5.44
CA ASP A 368 -8.56 4.57 -4.62
C ASP A 368 -7.04 4.70 -4.44
N PRO A 369 -6.40 5.77 -4.93
CA PRO A 369 -4.96 5.98 -4.76
C PRO A 369 -4.55 6.05 -3.27
N VAL A 370 -5.45 6.40 -2.35
CA VAL A 370 -5.14 6.37 -0.91
C VAL A 370 -5.00 4.92 -0.45
N THR A 371 -5.92 4.04 -0.85
CA THR A 371 -5.84 2.61 -0.52
C THR A 371 -4.58 1.96 -1.11
N GLU A 372 -4.28 2.22 -2.39
CA GLU A 372 -3.03 1.74 -3.01
C GLU A 372 -1.77 2.24 -2.27
N ASN A 373 -1.77 3.49 -1.81
CA ASN A 373 -0.64 4.03 -1.07
C ASN A 373 -0.49 3.39 0.32
N ILE A 374 -1.57 2.98 0.98
CA ILE A 374 -1.48 2.24 2.26
C ILE A 374 -0.78 0.90 2.05
N GLU A 375 -1.03 0.22 0.93
CA GLU A 375 -0.43 -1.08 0.59
C GLU A 375 1.10 -1.03 0.41
N ARG A 376 1.69 0.17 0.29
CA ARG A 376 3.15 0.35 0.29
C ARG A 376 3.79 -0.07 1.62
N ILE A 377 3.05 0.01 2.72
CA ILE A 377 3.54 -0.36 4.04
C ILE A 377 3.45 -1.88 4.18
N ASP A 378 4.59 -2.57 4.05
CA ASP A 378 4.63 -4.03 4.17
C ASP A 378 4.42 -4.48 5.63
N THR A 379 3.15 -4.72 5.98
CA THR A 379 2.78 -5.19 7.32
C THR A 379 3.19 -6.64 7.63
N THR A 380 3.86 -7.35 6.71
CA THR A 380 4.53 -8.62 7.03
C THR A 380 5.80 -8.39 7.86
N ILE A 381 6.47 -7.26 7.65
CA ILE A 381 7.63 -6.80 8.42
C ILE A 381 7.20 -6.55 9.87
N ARG A 382 7.93 -7.16 10.82
CA ARG A 382 7.60 -7.12 12.25
C ARG A 382 7.39 -5.71 12.78
N GLY A 383 8.24 -4.75 12.38
CA GLY A 383 8.16 -3.36 12.80
C GLY A 383 6.94 -2.60 12.26
N LEU A 384 6.37 -3.07 11.14
CA LEU A 384 5.28 -2.40 10.42
C LEU A 384 3.91 -3.08 10.65
N ARG A 385 3.84 -4.16 11.43
CA ARG A 385 2.56 -4.85 11.74
C ARG A 385 1.49 -3.94 12.35
N LYS A 386 1.90 -2.91 13.10
CA LYS A 386 0.99 -1.94 13.74
C LYS A 386 0.22 -1.07 12.74
N TYR A 387 0.65 -1.00 11.48
CA TYR A 387 -0.05 -0.26 10.42
C TYR A 387 -1.15 -1.09 9.74
N ARG A 388 -1.34 -2.36 10.13
CA ARG A 388 -2.43 -3.18 9.61
C ARG A 388 -3.77 -2.59 10.02
N TYR A 389 -4.76 -2.66 9.12
CA TYR A 389 -6.14 -2.30 9.42
C TYR A 389 -6.66 -3.10 10.64
N PRO A 390 -7.08 -2.43 11.73
CA PRO A 390 -7.54 -3.11 12.94
C PRO A 390 -8.87 -3.87 12.78
N GLY A 391 -9.67 -3.54 11.76
CA GLY A 391 -11.00 -4.11 11.53
C GLY A 391 -12.13 -3.24 12.09
N LEU A 392 -13.31 -3.33 11.47
CA LEU A 392 -14.49 -2.56 11.88
C LEU A 392 -14.94 -2.84 13.32
N SER A 393 -14.65 -4.02 13.87
CA SER A 393 -14.95 -4.37 15.27
C SER A 393 -14.17 -3.54 16.29
N GLU A 394 -13.05 -2.94 15.88
CA GLU A 394 -12.22 -2.07 16.70
C GLU A 394 -12.60 -0.58 16.54
N ASP A 395 -13.53 -0.25 15.64
CA ASP A 395 -14.14 1.08 15.55
C ASP A 395 -15.22 1.25 16.64
N ARG A 396 -14.78 1.55 17.86
CA ARG A 396 -15.64 1.62 19.05
C ARG A 396 -15.82 3.06 19.53
N LEU A 397 -17.01 3.60 19.30
CA LEU A 397 -17.45 4.89 19.82
C LEU A 397 -18.39 4.66 21.01
N TYR A 398 -18.01 5.17 22.19
CA TYR A 398 -18.90 5.20 23.36
C TYR A 398 -19.69 6.51 23.41
N ARG A 399 -20.81 6.48 24.12
CA ARG A 399 -21.58 7.70 24.40
C ARG A 399 -20.71 8.73 25.15
N PRO A 400 -20.87 10.04 24.87
CA PRO A 400 -20.06 11.08 25.49
C PRO A 400 -20.25 11.20 27.02
N ASP A 401 -21.42 10.80 27.53
CA ASP A 401 -21.79 10.80 28.95
C ASP A 401 -21.32 9.56 29.72
N TYR A 402 -20.67 8.60 29.06
CA TYR A 402 -20.17 7.38 29.67
C TYR A 402 -18.65 7.48 29.86
N PRO A 403 -18.14 7.79 31.07
CA PRO A 403 -16.70 7.84 31.29
C PRO A 403 -16.10 6.44 31.37
N HIS A 404 -14.86 6.33 30.89
CA HIS A 404 -14.07 5.10 31.00
C HIS A 404 -13.84 4.75 32.48
N ARG A 405 -14.05 3.47 32.83
CA ARG A 405 -14.11 3.04 34.24
C ARG A 405 -12.74 3.00 34.93
N GLU A 406 -11.71 2.57 34.20
CA GLU A 406 -10.38 2.30 34.77
C GLU A 406 -9.29 2.93 33.89
N PRO A 407 -8.85 4.18 34.17
CA PRO A 407 -7.98 4.99 33.30
C PRO A 407 -6.67 4.35 32.83
N ARG A 408 -6.19 3.28 33.50
CA ARG A 408 -4.94 2.58 33.16
C ARG A 408 -5.14 1.25 32.43
N LEU A 409 -6.38 0.84 32.22
CA LEU A 409 -6.74 -0.42 31.56
C LEU A 409 -7.46 -0.12 30.24
N SER A 410 -7.35 -1.05 29.28
CA SER A 410 -8.19 -1.01 28.09
C SER A 410 -9.67 -1.15 28.46
N CYS A 411 -10.59 -0.75 27.58
CA CYS A 411 -12.03 -0.93 27.78
C CYS A 411 -12.40 -2.39 28.14
N GLN A 412 -11.73 -3.36 27.50
CA GLN A 412 -11.92 -4.78 27.75
C GLN A 412 -11.49 -5.20 29.16
N HIS A 413 -10.32 -4.74 29.61
CA HIS A 413 -9.79 -5.11 30.94
C HIS A 413 -10.38 -4.26 32.08
N GLY A 414 -10.79 -3.02 31.80
CA GLY A 414 -11.44 -2.11 32.73
C GLY A 414 -12.94 -2.36 32.88
N GLY A 415 -13.51 -3.32 32.14
CA GLY A 415 -14.91 -3.71 32.26
C GLY A 415 -15.90 -2.64 31.80
N CYS A 416 -15.58 -1.91 30.73
CA CYS A 416 -16.52 -0.97 30.14
C CYS A 416 -17.71 -1.70 29.52
N ASP A 417 -18.92 -1.19 29.79
CA ASP A 417 -20.17 -1.81 29.37
C ASP A 417 -20.42 -1.58 27.87
N PRO A 418 -20.43 -2.64 27.03
CA PRO A 418 -20.65 -2.52 25.60
C PRO A 418 -22.01 -1.94 25.21
N THR A 419 -23.00 -1.92 26.12
CA THR A 419 -24.31 -1.29 25.86
C THR A 419 -24.23 0.24 25.72
N ASN A 420 -23.12 0.84 26.15
CA ASN A 420 -22.84 2.27 25.97
C ASN A 420 -22.14 2.56 24.63
N LEU A 421 -21.91 1.56 23.78
CA LEU A 421 -21.44 1.79 22.41
C LEU A 421 -22.56 2.44 21.59
N VAL A 422 -22.21 3.48 20.84
CA VAL A 422 -23.13 4.14 19.91
C VAL A 422 -23.37 3.20 18.73
N GLN A 423 -24.62 2.79 18.55
CA GLN A 423 -25.03 2.00 17.40
C GLN A 423 -24.94 2.87 16.15
N ARG A 424 -24.05 2.51 15.23
CA ARG A 424 -23.87 3.17 13.94
C ARG A 424 -24.28 2.22 12.83
N VAL A 425 -24.86 2.76 11.76
CA VAL A 425 -25.23 1.97 10.57
C VAL A 425 -23.99 1.23 10.09
N SER A 426 -24.09 -0.08 9.90
CA SER A 426 -23.02 -0.88 9.29
C SER A 426 -22.78 -0.34 7.89
N VAL A 427 -21.56 0.10 7.62
CA VAL A 427 -21.12 0.26 6.23
C VAL A 427 -21.04 -1.15 5.68
N GLU A 428 -21.72 -1.44 4.57
CA GLU A 428 -21.52 -2.71 3.89
C GLU A 428 -20.03 -2.80 3.56
N GLU A 429 -19.36 -3.87 3.98
CA GLU A 429 -18.00 -4.16 3.53
C GLU A 429 -18.11 -4.44 2.03
N ASP A 430 -17.84 -3.44 1.20
CA ASP A 430 -17.64 -3.68 -0.23
C ASP A 430 -16.52 -4.73 -0.36
N GLU A 431 -16.64 -5.65 -1.33
CA GLU A 431 -15.70 -6.75 -1.58
C GLU A 431 -14.24 -6.29 -1.84
N GLY A 432 -13.98 -4.97 -1.87
CA GLY A 432 -12.69 -4.31 -2.16
C GLY A 432 -11.84 -3.88 -0.96
N GLY A 433 -12.19 -4.23 0.28
CA GLY A 433 -11.35 -3.95 1.47
C GLY A 433 -11.64 -2.61 2.17
N PRO A 434 -10.79 -2.17 3.13
CA PRO A 434 -11.07 -0.99 3.94
C PRO A 434 -11.02 0.29 3.09
N THR A 435 -12.14 1.01 3.00
CA THR A 435 -12.24 2.28 2.29
C THR A 435 -11.93 3.43 3.23
N VAL A 436 -10.91 4.23 2.92
CA VAL A 436 -10.58 5.44 3.69
C VAL A 436 -11.46 6.59 3.25
N VAL A 437 -12.34 7.09 4.13
CA VAL A 437 -13.12 8.28 3.83
C VAL A 437 -12.29 9.52 4.14
N VAL A 438 -12.33 10.52 3.25
CA VAL A 438 -11.64 11.80 3.47
C VAL A 438 -12.66 12.89 3.73
N HIS A 439 -12.55 13.53 4.87
CA HIS A 439 -13.36 14.67 5.28
C HIS A 439 -12.53 15.94 5.17
N ARG A 440 -13.11 17.02 4.62
CA ARG A 440 -12.40 18.30 4.45
C ARG A 440 -13.11 19.39 5.23
N GLY A 441 -12.46 19.94 6.25
CA GLY A 441 -13.09 20.95 7.13
C GLY A 441 -12.12 21.54 8.14
N THR A 442 -12.67 22.08 9.24
CA THR A 442 -11.88 22.73 10.29
C THR A 442 -11.31 21.71 11.26
N ILE A 443 -10.03 21.87 11.60
CA ILE A 443 -9.32 21.08 12.61
C ILE A 443 -9.09 21.95 13.86
N ALA A 444 -9.37 21.42 15.05
CA ALA A 444 -9.04 22.05 16.32
C ALA A 444 -7.59 21.75 16.69
N SER A 445 -6.81 22.80 16.93
CA SER A 445 -5.43 22.72 17.42
C SER A 445 -5.34 23.32 18.82
N GLY A 446 -4.55 22.71 19.70
CA GLY A 446 -4.31 23.24 21.04
C GLY A 446 -3.18 22.50 21.75
N GLU A 447 -2.88 22.86 22.99
CA GLU A 447 -1.89 22.16 23.80
C GLU A 447 -2.50 20.99 24.58
N LEU A 448 -3.83 21.00 24.76
CA LEU A 448 -4.53 19.98 25.52
C LEU A 448 -4.90 18.77 24.66
N VAL A 449 -4.65 17.57 25.19
CA VAL A 449 -5.20 16.33 24.65
C VAL A 449 -6.61 16.15 25.22
N ILE A 450 -7.61 16.22 24.36
CA ILE A 450 -9.02 16.04 24.75
C ILE A 450 -9.30 14.55 25.04
N LYS A 451 -9.79 14.27 26.24
CA LYS A 451 -10.17 12.92 26.73
C LYS A 451 -11.54 12.93 27.40
N ASP A 452 -12.40 13.85 27.00
CA ASP A 452 -13.73 14.07 27.55
C ASP A 452 -14.70 14.24 26.39
N GLY A 453 -15.65 13.31 26.26
CA GLY A 453 -16.60 13.27 25.15
C GLY A 453 -17.56 14.46 25.14
N ASN A 454 -17.96 14.98 26.31
CA ASN A 454 -18.84 16.14 26.40
C ASN A 454 -18.08 17.41 26.02
N LEU A 455 -16.86 17.59 26.55
CA LEU A 455 -16.02 18.73 26.16
C LEU A 455 -15.70 18.72 24.65
N ARG A 456 -15.42 17.53 24.09
CA ARG A 456 -15.23 17.36 22.65
C ARG A 456 -16.46 17.84 21.88
N ASP A 457 -17.65 17.39 22.26
CA ASP A 457 -18.89 17.73 21.55
C ASP A 457 -19.22 19.23 21.68
N ASP A 458 -19.03 19.82 22.87
CA ASP A 458 -19.20 21.26 23.11
C ASP A 458 -18.25 22.11 22.24
N LEU A 459 -16.98 21.71 22.15
CA LEU A 459 -15.98 22.40 21.31
C LEU A 459 -16.27 22.19 19.82
N ALA A 460 -16.72 20.99 19.43
CA ALA A 460 -17.10 20.65 18.08
C ALA A 460 -18.27 21.50 17.59
N GLU A 461 -19.32 21.65 18.39
CA GLU A 461 -20.46 22.50 18.08
C GLU A 461 -20.03 23.97 17.99
N ARG A 462 -19.25 24.43 18.97
CA ARG A 462 -18.82 25.84 19.05
C ARG A 462 -17.95 26.29 17.88
N TYR A 463 -17.07 25.42 17.40
CA TYR A 463 -16.06 25.77 16.39
C TYR A 463 -16.22 25.01 15.06
N ASN A 464 -17.27 24.22 14.91
CA ASN A 464 -17.53 23.40 13.74
C ASN A 464 -16.29 22.58 13.29
N VAL A 465 -15.66 21.91 14.25
CA VAL A 465 -14.42 21.15 14.03
C VAL A 465 -14.70 19.67 13.79
N LEU A 466 -13.85 19.03 12.99
CA LEU A 466 -13.97 17.62 12.61
C LEU A 466 -13.01 16.71 13.37
N CYS A 467 -11.91 17.25 13.87
CA CYS A 467 -10.96 16.53 14.72
C CYS A 467 -10.10 17.48 15.57
N PHE A 468 -9.42 16.91 16.56
CA PHE A 468 -8.48 17.57 17.46
C PHE A 468 -7.05 17.05 17.24
N GLU A 469 -6.08 17.96 17.26
CA GLU A 469 -4.64 17.68 17.21
C GLU A 469 -3.86 18.75 18.01
N THR A 470 -2.54 18.61 18.13
CA THR A 470 -1.74 19.39 19.10
C THR A 470 -0.58 20.22 18.55
N GLU A 471 -0.36 20.28 17.23
CA GLU A 471 0.85 20.91 16.66
C GLU A 471 0.57 22.04 15.67
N ALA A 472 -0.59 22.05 15.02
CA ALA A 472 -0.84 22.94 13.90
C ALA A 472 -0.76 24.42 14.26
N ALA A 473 -1.17 24.83 15.46
CA ALA A 473 -1.09 26.23 15.85
C ALA A 473 0.36 26.75 15.88
N GLY A 474 1.31 25.91 16.31
CA GLY A 474 2.74 26.21 16.22
C GLY A 474 3.24 26.31 14.78
N VAL A 475 2.93 25.32 13.94
CA VAL A 475 3.38 25.28 12.54
C VAL A 475 2.83 26.45 11.72
N LEU A 476 1.53 26.70 11.83
CA LEU A 476 0.80 27.68 11.02
C LEU A 476 1.09 29.13 11.40
N THR A 477 1.83 29.38 12.48
CA THR A 477 2.24 30.73 12.86
C THR A 477 3.13 31.37 11.80
N ASN A 478 4.05 30.61 11.20
CA ASN A 478 5.06 31.17 10.26
C ASN A 478 5.36 30.25 9.06
N PHE A 479 4.57 29.22 8.81
CA PHE A 479 4.83 28.30 7.69
C PHE A 479 3.54 27.93 6.94
N PRO A 480 3.46 28.20 5.62
CA PRO A 480 2.30 27.86 4.82
C PRO A 480 2.14 26.34 4.75
N CYS A 481 1.16 25.79 5.48
CA CYS A 481 1.05 24.35 5.70
C CYS A 481 -0.39 23.85 5.51
N MET A 482 -0.55 22.63 4.99
CA MET A 482 -1.81 21.88 5.05
C MET A 482 -1.71 20.83 6.15
N VAL A 483 -2.71 20.79 7.01
CA VAL A 483 -2.82 19.80 8.09
C VAL A 483 -3.68 18.63 7.61
N ILE A 484 -3.18 17.41 7.82
CA ILE A 484 -3.80 16.13 7.42
C ILE A 484 -3.74 15.19 8.62
N ARG A 485 -4.90 14.75 9.11
CA ARG A 485 -5.01 13.94 10.33
C ARG A 485 -5.78 12.65 10.06
N GLY A 486 -5.12 11.52 10.25
CA GLY A 486 -5.78 10.22 10.32
C GLY A 486 -6.45 10.06 11.68
N ILE A 487 -7.68 9.56 11.71
CA ILE A 487 -8.47 9.49 12.94
C ILE A 487 -8.09 8.25 13.74
N SER A 488 -7.45 8.46 14.90
CA SER A 488 -6.94 7.38 15.76
C SER A 488 -7.80 7.09 16.99
N ASP A 489 -8.65 8.02 17.38
CA ASP A 489 -9.54 7.93 18.53
C ASP A 489 -10.68 8.95 18.38
N TYR A 490 -11.59 9.00 19.35
CA TYR A 490 -12.71 9.95 19.36
C TYR A 490 -12.56 11.06 20.39
N SER A 491 -11.34 11.43 20.81
CA SER A 491 -11.10 12.48 21.81
C SER A 491 -11.93 12.32 23.09
N ASP A 492 -12.13 11.08 23.53
CA ASP A 492 -12.89 10.74 24.73
C ASP A 492 -12.04 9.98 25.73
N SER A 493 -12.65 9.57 26.84
CA SER A 493 -11.95 8.83 27.89
C SER A 493 -11.56 7.39 27.51
N HIS A 494 -12.03 6.88 26.37
CA HIS A 494 -11.78 5.51 25.89
C HIS A 494 -10.66 5.44 24.84
N LYS A 495 -10.01 6.57 24.55
CA LYS A 495 -8.82 6.67 23.68
C LYS A 495 -7.82 5.56 23.99
N ASN A 496 -7.34 4.90 22.94
CA ASN A 496 -6.32 3.86 22.97
C ASN A 496 -5.48 3.90 21.69
N ASP A 497 -4.40 3.12 21.65
CA ASP A 497 -3.39 3.22 20.59
C ASP A 497 -3.57 2.20 19.46
N ILE A 498 -4.66 1.42 19.44
CA ILE A 498 -4.90 0.34 18.45
C ILE A 498 -4.88 0.90 17.02
N TRP A 499 -5.45 2.08 16.82
CA TRP A 499 -5.57 2.70 15.51
C TRP A 499 -4.41 3.62 15.14
N HIS A 500 -3.46 3.88 16.05
CA HIS A 500 -2.36 4.84 15.80
C HIS A 500 -1.59 4.53 14.51
N GLY A 501 -1.24 3.26 14.30
CA GLY A 501 -0.52 2.86 13.09
C GLY A 501 -1.36 3.05 11.83
N TYR A 502 -2.52 2.40 11.73
CA TYR A 502 -3.36 2.49 10.53
C TYR A 502 -3.82 3.92 10.21
N ALA A 503 -4.19 4.71 11.22
CA ALA A 503 -4.54 6.12 11.04
C ALA A 503 -3.36 6.94 10.50
N ALA A 504 -2.14 6.72 11.02
CA ALA A 504 -0.93 7.36 10.49
C ALA A 504 -0.67 6.95 9.03
N ALA A 505 -0.83 5.66 8.70
CA ALA A 505 -0.74 5.16 7.34
C ALA A 505 -1.73 5.83 6.39
N ALA A 506 -3.01 5.93 6.78
CA ALA A 506 -4.04 6.56 5.97
C ALA A 506 -3.77 8.04 5.72
N ALA A 507 -3.33 8.78 6.74
CA ALA A 507 -2.93 10.18 6.62
C ALA A 507 -1.73 10.35 5.66
N ALA A 508 -0.70 9.51 5.82
CA ALA A 508 0.49 9.54 4.99
C ALA A 508 0.18 9.15 3.53
N ALA A 509 -0.65 8.13 3.33
CA ALA A 509 -1.12 7.69 2.02
C ALA A 509 -1.92 8.79 1.29
N TYR A 510 -2.76 9.54 2.02
CA TYR A 510 -3.43 10.72 1.47
C TYR A 510 -2.43 11.82 1.09
N ALA A 511 -1.47 12.13 1.96
CA ALA A 511 -0.40 13.08 1.64
C ALA A 511 0.38 12.67 0.39
N ARG A 512 0.76 11.40 0.26
CA ARG A 512 1.41 10.88 -0.96
C ARG A 512 0.55 11.10 -2.20
N ALA A 513 -0.74 10.76 -2.14
CA ALA A 513 -1.66 10.98 -3.25
C ALA A 513 -1.78 12.47 -3.62
N LEU A 514 -1.69 13.38 -2.64
CA LEU A 514 -1.73 14.82 -2.86
C LEU A 514 -0.57 15.31 -3.74
N PHE A 515 0.64 14.76 -3.58
CA PHE A 515 1.83 15.16 -4.37
C PHE A 515 1.65 14.97 -5.88
N PHE A 516 0.92 13.93 -6.32
CA PHE A 516 0.62 13.68 -7.74
C PHE A 516 -0.26 14.77 -8.37
N HIS A 517 -0.89 15.63 -7.55
CA HIS A 517 -1.72 16.73 -8.00
C HIS A 517 -1.08 18.10 -7.74
N MET A 518 0.18 18.12 -7.28
CA MET A 518 0.99 19.33 -7.16
C MET A 518 1.77 19.54 -8.46
N PRO A 519 1.83 20.76 -9.01
CA PRO A 519 2.58 21.04 -10.23
C PRO A 519 4.08 20.89 -9.98
N MET A 520 4.77 20.23 -10.92
CA MET A 520 6.22 20.22 -11.01
C MET A 520 6.74 21.62 -11.30
N ASN A 521 7.78 22.05 -10.60
CA ASN A 521 8.40 23.37 -10.81
C ASN A 521 9.67 23.27 -11.63
#